data_AF-A0A3B0X9R7-F1
#
_entry.id   AF-A0A3B0X9R7-F1
#
_cell.length_a   1.000
_cell.length_b   1.000
_cell.length_c   1.000
_cell.angle_alpha   90.00
_cell.angle_beta   90.00
_cell.angle_gamma   90.00
#
_symmetry.space_group_name_H-M   'P 1'
#
loop_
_entity.id
_entity.type
_entity.pdbx_description
1 polymer ?
#
loop_
_entity_poly.entity_id
_entity_poly.type
_entity_poly.pdbx_seq_one_letter_code
_entity_poly.pdbx_strand_id
1 'polypeptide(L)'
;MKYIIKILFIFFLSCNAFADRVVRELGKVKGEPEPYIVPYGFASEAMGFVVGAAGGVSGLPQEQNSLIATALVSNEGAAAAYVFFNNYQFTNNKHLFLDVSLGLGEFPQQRAYLDASPPGNNPPAGSNDSSADNFFEAEGFSNWIEIDFKYVFNIGNAKFNPINTYTLSEGLLVGGANGGEVFNPFESGRTYFKTTLFHHNRNYDVDSAFPLSTTGVGFSFKYDNTDFPINPSVGSIVDVGIKYDPGFNDNEKWSVAEFEFSKFFNLGSGPFSEQQVLAFNAWTATTLSDAPTPHYYGVTLGGLYRMRAYPIERFHDDSAIYYSAEFRTIPKSDLLRNITFLEFANLEWWEIAIFYEIGRVAPVWNLKELHSSMKTDIGVSLRIMANNDIGRLDFAWSEEDAAIWLMYGHPF
;
A
#
# COMPACT_ATOMS: atom_id res chain seq x y z
N MET A 1 25.66 25.14 -6.26
CA MET A 1 24.71 25.68 -5.27
C MET A 1 24.10 24.46 -4.57
N LYS A 2 24.05 24.47 -3.24
CA LYS A 2 23.86 23.29 -2.37
C LYS A 2 22.70 22.39 -2.85
N TYR A 3 22.99 21.13 -3.15
CA TYR A 3 21.98 20.06 -3.15
C TYR A 3 21.50 19.91 -1.71
N ILE A 4 20.42 20.62 -1.36
CA ILE A 4 19.63 20.29 -0.19
C ILE A 4 18.90 19.02 -0.59
N ILE A 5 19.28 17.89 0.01
CA ILE A 5 18.52 16.64 -0.09
C ILE A 5 17.17 16.97 0.55
N LYS A 6 16.13 17.10 -0.27
CA LYS A 6 14.76 17.24 0.21
C LYS A 6 14.39 15.85 0.73
N ILE A 7 14.11 15.74 2.03
CA ILE A 7 13.78 14.47 2.65
C ILE A 7 12.34 14.59 3.13
N LEU A 8 11.44 13.98 2.37
CA LEU A 8 10.04 13.83 2.74
C LEU A 8 9.90 12.55 3.57
N PHE A 9 9.76 12.65 4.89
CA PHE A 9 9.27 11.55 5.71
C PHE A 9 7.75 11.60 5.74
N ILE A 10 7.08 10.50 5.41
CA ILE A 10 5.65 10.35 5.71
C ILE A 10 5.40 8.97 6.33
N PHE A 11 4.69 8.98 7.45
CA PHE A 11 4.20 7.78 8.12
C PHE A 11 2.81 7.43 7.56
N PHE A 12 2.69 6.25 6.95
CA PHE A 12 1.40 5.72 6.51
C PHE A 12 1.19 4.30 7.04
N LEU A 13 0.05 4.08 7.69
CA LEU A 13 -0.51 2.75 7.89
C LEU A 13 -1.14 2.33 6.56
N SER A 14 -0.46 1.49 5.79
CA SER A 14 -1.05 0.91 4.59
C SER A 14 -2.09 -0.13 4.98
N CYS A 15 -3.26 -0.09 4.35
CA CYS A 15 -4.29 -1.09 4.52
C CYS A 15 -3.95 -2.35 3.71
N ASN A 16 -2.99 -3.14 4.20
CA ASN A 16 -2.75 -4.52 3.78
C ASN A 16 -2.44 -5.43 5.00
N ALA A 17 -3.02 -5.14 6.16
CA ALA A 17 -2.99 -6.03 7.31
C ALA A 17 -3.89 -7.25 7.03
N PHE A 18 -3.25 -8.27 6.47
CA PHE A 18 -3.88 -9.48 5.96
C PHE A 18 -4.78 -10.24 6.94
N ALA A 19 -5.76 -10.93 6.39
CA ALA A 19 -7.11 -10.59 6.78
C ALA A 19 -8.14 -11.73 6.96
N ASP A 20 -7.81 -12.83 6.34
CA ASP A 20 -8.53 -14.09 6.29
C ASP A 20 -7.68 -15.16 6.97
N ARG A 21 -6.84 -14.72 7.90
CA ARG A 21 -5.75 -15.53 8.44
C ARG A 21 -5.44 -15.15 9.88
N VAL A 22 -4.88 -16.13 10.58
CA VAL A 22 -4.33 -15.99 11.92
C VAL A 22 -2.86 -16.38 11.84
N VAL A 23 -1.99 -15.57 12.42
CA VAL A 23 -0.56 -15.88 12.52
C VAL A 23 -0.23 -16.22 13.96
N ARG A 24 0.54 -17.28 14.17
CA ARG A 24 0.86 -17.79 15.50
C ARG A 24 2.31 -18.23 15.58
N GLU A 25 2.95 -17.94 16.70
CA GLU A 25 4.22 -18.57 17.05
C GLU A 25 4.05 -20.07 17.36
N LEU A 26 5.06 -20.85 17.02
CA LEU A 26 5.09 -22.30 17.20
C LEU A 26 4.84 -22.66 18.67
N GLY A 27 3.83 -23.51 18.89
CA GLY A 27 3.40 -23.92 20.24
C GLY A 27 2.27 -23.09 20.86
N LYS A 28 1.88 -21.95 20.25
CA LYS A 28 0.68 -21.20 20.68
C LYS A 28 -0.60 -21.77 20.05
N VAL A 29 -1.56 -22.16 20.89
CA VAL A 29 -2.82 -22.82 20.46
C VAL A 29 -3.96 -21.82 20.18
N LYS A 30 -3.94 -20.64 20.81
CA LYS A 30 -4.89 -19.54 20.59
C LYS A 30 -4.14 -18.21 20.55
N GLY A 31 -4.65 -17.26 19.75
CA GLY A 31 -4.23 -15.87 19.84
C GLY A 31 -4.89 -15.22 21.04
N GLU A 32 -4.10 -14.52 21.87
CA GLU A 32 -4.65 -13.64 22.90
C GLU A 32 -4.81 -12.23 22.30
N PRO A 33 -5.77 -11.42 22.79
CA PRO A 33 -5.84 -10.03 22.39
C PRO A 33 -4.55 -9.29 22.75
N GLU A 34 -3.90 -8.71 21.75
CA GLU A 34 -2.63 -8.02 21.90
C GLU A 34 -2.83 -6.52 21.65
N PRO A 35 -2.96 -5.70 22.72
CA PRO A 35 -3.00 -4.26 22.59
C PRO A 35 -1.59 -3.71 22.40
N TYR A 36 -1.45 -2.67 21.58
CA TYR A 36 -0.18 -1.98 21.39
C TYR A 36 -0.39 -0.47 21.25
N ILE A 37 0.66 0.27 21.61
CA ILE A 37 0.76 1.72 21.38
C ILE A 37 2.18 2.04 20.90
N VAL A 38 2.28 2.80 19.81
CA VAL A 38 3.53 3.16 19.17
C VAL A 38 3.53 4.68 18.96
N PRO A 39 4.34 5.44 19.73
CA PRO A 39 4.56 6.84 19.41
C PRO A 39 5.45 6.95 18.16
N TYR A 40 5.23 7.98 17.36
CA TYR A 40 6.10 8.30 16.23
C TYR A 40 6.26 9.80 16.06
N GLY A 41 7.32 10.18 15.37
CA GLY A 41 7.56 11.56 14.97
C GLY A 41 8.50 11.61 13.79
N PHE A 42 8.32 12.61 12.93
CA PHE A 42 9.08 12.79 11.71
C PHE A 42 9.07 14.25 11.26
N ALA A 43 9.91 14.60 10.28
CA ALA A 43 9.94 15.93 9.70
C ALA A 43 9.69 15.84 8.19
N SER A 44 8.86 16.74 7.67
CA SER A 44 8.51 16.82 6.25
C SER A 44 8.47 18.28 5.81
N GLU A 45 8.63 18.54 4.50
CA GLU A 45 8.44 19.88 3.95
C GLU A 45 6.97 20.33 4.08
N ALA A 46 6.03 19.41 3.82
CA ALA A 46 4.59 19.70 3.78
C ALA A 46 3.93 19.93 5.16
N MET A 47 4.47 19.36 6.23
CA MET A 47 3.88 19.45 7.58
C MET A 47 4.87 19.96 8.64
N GLY A 48 6.12 20.25 8.27
CA GLY A 48 7.18 20.48 9.24
C GLY A 48 7.41 19.27 10.14
N PHE A 49 7.64 19.51 11.43
CA PHE A 49 7.81 18.48 12.45
C PHE A 49 6.45 17.96 12.93
N VAL A 50 6.25 16.66 12.75
CA VAL A 50 5.04 15.91 13.10
C VAL A 50 5.33 15.03 14.32
N VAL A 51 4.36 14.96 15.23
CA VAL A 51 4.30 13.98 16.31
C VAL A 51 2.94 13.30 16.33
N GLY A 52 2.92 12.01 16.63
CA GLY A 52 1.70 11.24 16.68
C GLY A 52 1.83 9.97 17.51
N ALA A 53 0.71 9.27 17.63
CA ALA A 53 0.66 7.97 18.25
C ALA A 53 -0.31 7.07 17.46
N ALA A 54 0.10 5.83 17.28
CA ALA A 54 -0.78 4.76 16.80
C ALA A 54 -1.08 3.83 17.97
N GLY A 55 -2.33 3.41 18.10
CA GLY A 55 -2.76 2.42 19.08
C GLY A 55 -3.70 1.42 18.42
N GLY A 56 -3.68 0.18 18.89
CA GLY A 56 -4.54 -0.84 18.31
C GLY A 56 -4.71 -2.05 19.21
N VAL A 57 -5.60 -2.92 18.77
CA VAL A 57 -5.83 -4.24 19.35
C VAL A 57 -6.08 -5.24 18.23
N SER A 58 -5.36 -6.34 18.28
CA SER A 58 -5.61 -7.51 17.44
C SER A 58 -6.35 -8.59 18.24
N GLY A 59 -7.10 -9.45 17.57
CA GLY A 59 -7.76 -10.61 18.18
C GLY A 59 -9.15 -10.36 18.79
N LEU A 60 -9.75 -9.18 18.60
CA LEU A 60 -11.11 -8.86 19.05
C LEU A 60 -11.97 -8.23 17.93
N PRO A 61 -13.24 -8.62 17.79
CA PRO A 61 -13.97 -9.64 18.55
C PRO A 61 -13.63 -11.10 18.14
N GLN A 62 -12.88 -11.30 17.05
CA GLN A 62 -12.45 -12.61 16.56
C GLN A 62 -10.92 -12.61 16.41
N GLU A 63 -10.29 -13.79 16.45
CA GLU A 63 -8.81 -13.90 16.44
C GLU A 63 -8.14 -13.20 15.24
N GLN A 64 -8.80 -13.15 14.08
CA GLN A 64 -8.29 -12.52 12.88
C GLN A 64 -8.58 -11.00 12.79
N ASN A 65 -9.40 -10.45 13.68
CA ASN A 65 -9.74 -9.03 13.65
C ASN A 65 -8.58 -8.15 14.12
N SER A 66 -8.49 -6.96 13.55
CA SER A 66 -7.67 -5.88 14.09
C SER A 66 -8.41 -4.56 14.06
N LEU A 67 -8.20 -3.75 15.09
CA LEU A 67 -8.61 -2.36 15.16
C LEU A 67 -7.38 -1.51 15.42
N ILE A 68 -7.08 -0.60 14.50
CA ILE A 68 -5.94 0.31 14.58
C ILE A 68 -6.47 1.73 14.46
N ALA A 69 -6.04 2.61 15.33
CA ALA A 69 -6.31 4.03 15.25
C ALA A 69 -5.00 4.80 15.41
N THR A 70 -4.84 5.88 14.66
CA THR A 70 -3.72 6.79 14.86
C THR A 70 -4.15 8.24 14.71
N ALA A 71 -3.46 9.12 15.41
CA ALA A 71 -3.60 10.55 15.27
C ALA A 71 -2.21 11.22 15.26
N LEU A 72 -2.11 12.31 14.51
CA LEU A 72 -0.91 13.13 14.40
C LEU A 72 -1.26 14.61 14.43
N VAL A 73 -0.28 15.41 14.87
CA VAL A 73 -0.29 16.87 14.81
C VAL A 73 1.10 17.37 14.42
N SER A 74 1.19 18.58 13.89
CA SER A 74 2.46 19.17 13.48
C SER A 74 2.62 20.63 13.91
N ASN A 75 3.86 21.13 13.86
CA ASN A 75 4.16 22.53 14.17
C ASN A 75 3.74 23.51 13.05
N GLU A 76 3.46 23.02 11.83
CA GLU A 76 2.94 23.83 10.72
C GLU A 76 1.40 23.78 10.62
N GLY A 77 0.71 23.18 11.61
CA GLY A 77 -0.75 23.19 11.72
C GLY A 77 -1.45 21.96 11.14
N ALA A 78 -0.72 20.99 10.58
CA ALA A 78 -1.32 19.71 10.16
C ALA A 78 -1.91 18.94 11.34
N ALA A 79 -3.09 18.35 11.16
CA ALA A 79 -3.73 17.45 12.11
C ALA A 79 -4.51 16.37 11.38
N ALA A 80 -4.30 15.10 11.71
CA ALA A 80 -5.01 14.00 11.05
C ALA A 80 -5.32 12.86 12.03
N ALA A 81 -6.38 12.12 11.72
CA ALA A 81 -6.77 10.91 12.43
C ALA A 81 -7.23 9.84 11.43
N TYR A 82 -6.82 8.60 11.67
CA TYR A 82 -7.17 7.44 10.86
C TYR A 82 -7.64 6.29 11.74
N VAL A 83 -8.61 5.52 11.24
CA VAL A 83 -9.12 4.30 11.89
C VAL A 83 -9.22 3.20 10.84
N PHE A 84 -8.73 2.02 11.20
CA PHE A 84 -8.75 0.81 10.38
C PHE A 84 -9.34 -0.32 11.23
N PHE A 85 -10.45 -0.88 10.78
CA PHE A 85 -11.07 -2.07 11.35
C PHE A 85 -11.07 -3.16 10.29
N ASN A 86 -10.41 -4.26 10.55
CA ASN A 86 -10.21 -5.29 9.52
C ASN A 86 -10.83 -6.61 9.96
N ASN A 87 -11.25 -7.40 8.97
CA ASN A 87 -11.35 -8.86 9.03
C ASN A 87 -12.52 -9.42 9.84
N TYR A 88 -13.58 -8.64 9.94
CA TYR A 88 -14.79 -9.11 10.59
C TYR A 88 -15.47 -10.15 9.72
N GLN A 89 -15.49 -11.39 10.20
CA GLN A 89 -16.12 -12.52 9.54
C GLN A 89 -17.60 -12.60 9.94
N PHE A 90 -18.50 -12.57 8.96
CA PHE A 90 -19.94 -12.62 9.23
C PHE A 90 -20.38 -14.01 9.73
N THR A 91 -21.14 -14.06 10.82
CA THR A 91 -21.64 -15.31 11.40
C THR A 91 -22.52 -16.13 10.45
N ASN A 92 -23.37 -15.46 9.66
CA ASN A 92 -24.28 -16.12 8.70
C ASN A 92 -23.59 -16.51 7.39
N ASN A 93 -22.40 -15.97 7.11
CA ASN A 93 -21.63 -16.29 5.92
C ASN A 93 -20.13 -16.25 6.25
N LYS A 94 -19.58 -17.41 6.62
CA LYS A 94 -18.17 -17.55 7.05
C LYS A 94 -17.15 -17.21 5.95
N HIS A 95 -17.58 -17.13 4.69
CA HIS A 95 -16.74 -16.77 3.58
C HIS A 95 -16.73 -15.26 3.29
N LEU A 96 -17.61 -14.49 3.95
CA LEU A 96 -17.68 -13.05 3.81
C LEU A 96 -16.97 -12.37 4.97
N PHE A 97 -16.12 -11.40 4.63
CA PHE A 97 -15.36 -10.57 5.55
C PHE A 97 -15.63 -9.09 5.28
N LEU A 98 -15.49 -8.28 6.30
CA LEU A 98 -15.64 -6.83 6.26
C LEU A 98 -14.36 -6.15 6.77
N ASP A 99 -13.88 -5.19 6.00
CA ASP A 99 -12.96 -4.16 6.47
C ASP A 99 -13.62 -2.78 6.34
N VAL A 100 -13.25 -1.89 7.25
CA VAL A 100 -13.66 -0.49 7.27
C VAL A 100 -12.42 0.34 7.55
N SER A 101 -12.12 1.26 6.65
CA SER A 101 -11.02 2.20 6.79
C SER A 101 -11.55 3.61 6.59
N LEU A 102 -11.13 4.53 7.45
CA LEU A 102 -11.55 5.93 7.34
C LEU A 102 -10.46 6.85 7.86
N GLY A 103 -10.40 8.03 7.25
CA GLY A 103 -9.42 9.03 7.56
C GLY A 103 -10.00 10.42 7.44
N LEU A 104 -9.48 11.33 8.25
CA LEU A 104 -9.69 12.76 8.11
C LEU A 104 -8.43 13.50 8.51
N GLY A 105 -8.15 14.60 7.82
CA GLY A 105 -7.03 15.44 8.15
C GLY A 105 -7.06 16.79 7.47
N GLU A 106 -6.45 17.74 8.15
CA GLU A 106 -6.15 19.09 7.67
C GLU A 106 -4.64 19.18 7.47
N PHE A 107 -4.24 19.67 6.30
CA PHE A 107 -2.83 19.72 5.90
C PHE A 107 -2.51 21.11 5.37
N PRO A 108 -1.45 21.76 5.89
CA PRO A 108 -1.18 23.17 5.63
C PRO A 108 -0.59 23.40 4.24
N GLN A 109 0.19 22.45 3.72
CA GLN A 109 0.87 22.57 2.43
C GLN A 109 0.78 21.25 1.66
N GLN A 110 -0.38 20.98 1.06
CA GLN A 110 -0.52 19.87 0.14
C GLN A 110 0.03 20.26 -1.24
N ARG A 111 1.05 19.55 -1.71
CA ARG A 111 1.47 19.62 -3.11
C ARG A 111 0.45 18.90 -3.98
N ALA A 112 -0.10 19.63 -4.94
CA ALA A 112 -0.97 19.07 -5.97
C ALA A 112 -0.33 19.31 -7.33
N TYR A 113 0.04 18.22 -8.02
CA TYR A 113 0.57 18.24 -9.38
C TYR A 113 -0.57 18.40 -10.39
N LEU A 114 -1.35 19.47 -10.24
CA LEU A 114 -2.53 19.74 -11.05
C LEU A 114 -2.43 21.14 -11.63
N ASP A 115 -3.06 21.34 -12.78
CA ASP A 115 -3.23 22.67 -13.33
C ASP A 115 -4.35 23.40 -12.60
N ALA A 116 -4.08 24.65 -12.20
CA ALA A 116 -5.13 25.57 -11.78
C ALA A 116 -6.09 25.84 -12.94
N SER A 117 -7.34 26.21 -12.65
CA SER A 117 -8.30 26.61 -13.69
C SER A 117 -8.20 28.12 -13.98
N PRO A 118 -7.97 28.56 -15.24
CA PRO A 118 -7.76 27.76 -16.45
C PRO A 118 -6.33 27.20 -16.54
N PRO A 119 -6.13 26.05 -17.22
CA PRO A 119 -4.83 25.40 -17.29
C PRO A 119 -3.78 26.26 -18.01
N GLY A 120 -2.62 26.41 -17.36
CA GLY A 120 -1.52 27.26 -17.83
C GLY A 120 -0.23 26.53 -18.20
N ASN A 121 -0.09 25.27 -17.82
CA ASN A 121 1.14 24.51 -18.08
C ASN A 121 1.08 23.79 -19.43
N ASN A 122 2.24 23.70 -20.09
CA ASN A 122 2.42 22.88 -21.28
C ASN A 122 3.81 22.22 -21.23
N PRO A 123 3.90 20.91 -20.98
CA PRO A 123 2.80 19.96 -20.83
C PRO A 123 2.05 20.13 -19.48
N PRO A 124 0.82 19.60 -19.35
CA PRO A 124 0.01 19.72 -18.13
C PRO A 124 0.75 19.25 -16.88
N ALA A 125 0.51 19.88 -15.73
CA ALA A 125 1.06 19.42 -14.46
C ALA A 125 0.70 17.94 -14.21
N GLY A 126 1.69 17.16 -13.74
CA GLY A 126 1.54 15.74 -13.49
C GLY A 126 1.57 14.83 -14.73
N SER A 127 1.58 15.36 -15.95
CA SER A 127 1.85 14.51 -17.12
C SER A 127 3.27 13.93 -17.10
N ASN A 128 3.54 12.87 -17.86
CA ASN A 128 4.85 12.18 -17.85
C ASN A 128 6.04 13.12 -18.11
N ASP A 129 5.85 14.14 -18.95
CA ASP A 129 6.92 15.05 -19.37
C ASP A 129 6.84 16.42 -18.65
N SER A 130 5.98 16.54 -17.65
CA SER A 130 5.86 17.74 -16.80
C SER A 130 7.07 17.95 -15.90
N SER A 131 7.37 19.22 -15.58
CA SER A 131 8.41 19.58 -14.62
C SER A 131 8.03 19.15 -13.20
N ALA A 132 9.02 18.78 -12.39
CA ALA A 132 8.85 18.52 -10.95
C ALA A 132 8.41 19.77 -10.17
N ASP A 133 8.58 20.96 -10.74
CA ASP A 133 8.14 22.23 -10.15
C ASP A 133 6.74 22.64 -10.59
N ASN A 134 6.06 21.85 -11.44
CA ASN A 134 4.69 22.12 -11.89
C ASN A 134 3.68 21.56 -10.88
N PHE A 135 3.63 22.18 -9.70
CA PHE A 135 2.61 21.93 -8.68
C PHE A 135 2.17 23.26 -8.06
N PHE A 136 1.03 23.25 -7.39
CA PHE A 136 0.70 24.28 -6.42
C PHE A 136 0.70 23.69 -5.00
N GLU A 137 0.98 24.54 -4.02
CA GLU A 137 0.83 24.23 -2.61
C GLU A 137 -0.44 24.91 -2.11
N ALA A 138 -1.33 24.14 -1.50
CA ALA A 138 -2.55 24.66 -0.92
C ALA A 138 -2.83 24.00 0.43
N GLU A 139 -3.41 24.79 1.34
CA GLU A 139 -4.06 24.23 2.52
C GLU A 139 -5.27 23.41 2.06
N GLY A 140 -5.49 22.29 2.72
CA GLY A 140 -6.54 21.38 2.30
C GLY A 140 -7.02 20.45 3.41
N PHE A 141 -8.33 20.24 3.42
CA PHE A 141 -8.98 19.23 4.23
C PHE A 141 -9.26 18.00 3.35
N SER A 142 -8.90 16.82 3.86
CA SER A 142 -9.16 15.55 3.20
C SER A 142 -9.86 14.61 4.17
N ASN A 143 -10.95 13.99 3.72
CA ASN A 143 -11.62 12.92 4.44
C ASN A 143 -12.01 11.79 3.48
N TRP A 144 -11.90 10.55 3.96
CA TRP A 144 -12.25 9.39 3.18
C TRP A 144 -12.80 8.28 4.06
N ILE A 145 -13.61 7.42 3.45
CA ILE A 145 -14.11 6.19 4.02
C ILE A 145 -14.15 5.13 2.92
N GLU A 146 -13.65 3.95 3.22
CA GLU A 146 -13.75 2.76 2.39
C GLU A 146 -14.31 1.60 3.21
N ILE A 147 -15.24 0.86 2.61
CA ILE A 147 -15.88 -0.32 3.19
C ILE A 147 -15.69 -1.47 2.22
N ASP A 148 -14.86 -2.43 2.60
CA ASP A 148 -14.49 -3.57 1.77
C ASP A 148 -15.23 -4.82 2.24
N PHE A 149 -16.05 -5.37 1.35
CA PHE A 149 -16.62 -6.71 1.49
C PHE A 149 -15.78 -7.71 0.69
N LYS A 150 -15.17 -8.66 1.38
CA LYS A 150 -14.31 -9.69 0.75
C LYS A 150 -14.98 -11.06 0.86
N TYR A 151 -15.27 -11.67 -0.27
CA TYR A 151 -15.76 -13.04 -0.35
C TYR A 151 -14.63 -13.99 -0.73
N VAL A 152 -14.30 -14.93 0.16
CA VAL A 152 -13.28 -15.96 -0.06
C VAL A 152 -13.91 -17.18 -0.71
N PHE A 153 -13.50 -17.54 -1.93
CA PHE A 153 -14.07 -18.66 -2.66
C PHE A 153 -13.69 -20.01 -2.04
N ASN A 154 -14.61 -20.98 -2.10
CA ASN A 154 -14.44 -22.34 -1.57
C ASN A 154 -13.65 -23.24 -2.54
N ILE A 155 -12.49 -22.75 -2.98
CA ILE A 155 -11.57 -23.42 -3.91
C ILE A 155 -10.13 -23.32 -3.40
N GLY A 156 -9.20 -24.07 -4.01
CA GLY A 156 -7.80 -24.08 -3.60
C GLY A 156 -7.64 -24.36 -2.10
N ASN A 157 -6.76 -23.61 -1.45
CA ASN A 157 -6.49 -23.73 -0.02
C ASN A 157 -7.66 -23.27 0.88
N ALA A 158 -8.66 -22.56 0.33
CA ALA A 158 -9.84 -22.10 1.06
C ALA A 158 -11.05 -23.04 0.96
N LYS A 159 -10.91 -24.22 0.33
CA LYS A 159 -12.00 -25.17 0.08
C LYS A 159 -12.79 -25.59 1.33
N PHE A 160 -12.09 -25.82 2.44
CA PHE A 160 -12.70 -26.29 3.69
C PHE A 160 -12.74 -25.23 4.79
N ASN A 161 -11.82 -24.27 4.77
CA ASN A 161 -11.75 -23.22 5.78
C ASN A 161 -11.44 -21.86 5.13
N PRO A 162 -12.35 -20.86 5.27
CA PRO A 162 -12.08 -19.50 4.81
C PRO A 162 -11.04 -18.77 5.67
N ILE A 163 -10.69 -19.28 6.86
CA ILE A 163 -9.59 -18.76 7.66
C ILE A 163 -8.38 -19.69 7.55
N ASN A 164 -7.20 -19.13 7.29
CA ASN A 164 -5.95 -19.89 7.34
C ASN A 164 -5.16 -19.61 8.63
N THR A 165 -4.48 -20.60 9.17
CA THR A 165 -3.57 -20.41 10.30
C THR A 165 -2.14 -20.60 9.83
N TYR A 166 -1.34 -19.53 9.86
CA TYR A 166 0.09 -19.57 9.62
C TYR A 166 0.83 -19.78 10.94
N THR A 167 1.81 -20.66 10.94
CA THR A 167 2.67 -20.92 12.10
C THR A 167 4.08 -20.44 11.80
N LEU A 168 4.58 -19.56 12.65
CA LEU A 168 5.92 -19.00 12.58
C LEU A 168 6.82 -19.62 13.64
N SER A 169 8.12 -19.66 13.36
CA SER A 169 9.17 -19.94 14.34
C SER A 169 10.24 -18.88 14.16
N GLU A 170 10.44 -18.05 15.18
CA GLU A 170 11.32 -16.88 15.06
C GLU A 170 10.94 -15.99 13.88
N GLY A 171 9.64 -15.81 13.64
CA GLY A 171 9.10 -15.01 12.54
C GLY A 171 9.19 -15.62 11.14
N LEU A 172 9.81 -16.79 10.98
CA LEU A 172 9.87 -17.51 9.71
C LEU A 172 8.74 -18.54 9.60
N LEU A 173 8.16 -18.66 8.40
CA LEU A 173 7.06 -19.60 8.15
C LEU A 173 7.53 -21.05 8.30
N VAL A 174 6.92 -21.79 9.22
CA VAL A 174 7.17 -23.23 9.42
C VAL A 174 5.92 -24.10 9.24
N GLY A 175 4.74 -23.50 9.13
CA GLY A 175 3.49 -24.23 8.91
C GLY A 175 2.35 -23.35 8.38
N GLY A 176 1.39 -23.99 7.71
CA GLY A 176 0.21 -23.30 7.17
C GLY A 176 0.43 -22.54 5.86
N ALA A 177 1.53 -22.82 5.15
CA ALA A 177 1.81 -22.24 3.84
C ALA A 177 0.65 -22.45 2.86
N ASN A 178 0.32 -21.42 2.08
CA ASN A 178 -0.92 -21.36 1.32
C ASN A 178 -0.75 -20.85 -0.11
N GLY A 179 0.01 -21.59 -0.91
CA GLY A 179 0.24 -21.24 -2.30
C GLY A 179 1.66 -21.56 -2.71
N GLY A 180 1.99 -21.19 -3.95
CA GLY A 180 3.33 -21.35 -4.51
C GLY A 180 3.63 -22.74 -5.07
N GLU A 181 2.76 -23.73 -4.86
CA GLU A 181 2.93 -25.10 -5.36
C GLU A 181 2.60 -25.21 -6.86
N VAL A 182 1.42 -24.74 -7.26
CA VAL A 182 0.89 -24.79 -8.63
C VAL A 182 0.15 -23.49 -8.95
N PHE A 183 0.29 -22.96 -10.16
CA PHE A 183 -0.49 -21.80 -10.60
C PHE A 183 -1.86 -22.25 -11.12
N ASN A 184 -2.76 -22.62 -10.21
CA ASN A 184 -4.14 -23.02 -10.49
C ASN A 184 -5.04 -22.67 -9.30
N PRO A 185 -5.99 -21.71 -9.43
CA PRO A 185 -6.81 -21.23 -8.30
C PRO A 185 -7.75 -22.30 -7.72
N PHE A 186 -8.01 -23.38 -8.45
CA PHE A 186 -8.82 -24.49 -7.94
C PHE A 186 -8.03 -25.46 -7.06
N GLU A 187 -6.69 -25.45 -7.14
CA GLU A 187 -5.80 -26.39 -6.45
C GLU A 187 -4.93 -25.72 -5.39
N SER A 188 -4.41 -24.51 -5.66
CA SER A 188 -3.44 -23.82 -4.81
C SER A 188 -3.77 -22.34 -4.67
N GLY A 189 -3.42 -21.75 -3.54
CA GLY A 189 -3.69 -20.37 -3.20
C GLY A 189 -5.13 -20.10 -2.77
N ARG A 190 -5.47 -18.83 -2.67
CA ARG A 190 -6.77 -18.34 -2.21
C ARG A 190 -7.30 -17.32 -3.20
N THR A 191 -8.58 -17.41 -3.50
CA THR A 191 -9.26 -16.52 -4.45
C THR A 191 -10.30 -15.70 -3.73
N TYR A 192 -10.38 -14.42 -4.08
CA TYR A 192 -11.24 -13.42 -3.46
C TYR A 192 -12.04 -12.68 -4.51
N PHE A 193 -13.27 -12.35 -4.17
CA PHE A 193 -14.00 -11.28 -4.80
C PHE A 193 -14.18 -10.16 -3.79
N LYS A 194 -13.74 -8.96 -4.13
CA LYS A 194 -13.82 -7.77 -3.28
C LYS A 194 -14.79 -6.77 -3.87
N THR A 195 -15.70 -6.27 -3.04
CA THR A 195 -16.53 -5.11 -3.33
C THR A 195 -16.14 -3.98 -2.37
N THR A 196 -15.75 -2.84 -2.92
CA THR A 196 -15.37 -1.64 -2.17
C THR A 196 -16.46 -0.60 -2.33
N LEU A 197 -17.04 -0.11 -1.23
CA LEU A 197 -17.82 1.13 -1.24
C LEU A 197 -16.92 2.26 -0.75
N PHE A 198 -16.78 3.33 -1.51
CA PHE A 198 -15.86 4.40 -1.15
C PHE A 198 -16.51 5.79 -1.27
N HIS A 199 -16.05 6.68 -0.41
CA HIS A 199 -16.27 8.11 -0.51
C HIS A 199 -15.00 8.84 -0.10
N HIS A 200 -14.57 9.83 -0.89
CA HIS A 200 -13.41 10.67 -0.56
C HIS A 200 -13.67 12.08 -1.03
N ASN A 201 -13.50 13.03 -0.12
CA ASN A 201 -13.47 14.44 -0.38
C ASN A 201 -12.09 15.01 -0.03
N ARG A 202 -11.50 15.77 -0.94
CA ARG A 202 -10.20 16.42 -0.81
C ARG A 202 -10.30 17.85 -1.32
N ASN A 203 -10.49 18.79 -0.41
CA ASN A 203 -10.59 20.20 -0.75
C ASN A 203 -9.20 20.84 -0.77
N TYR A 204 -8.99 21.77 -1.70
CA TYR A 204 -7.84 22.68 -1.75
C TYR A 204 -8.37 24.10 -1.74
N ASP A 205 -7.66 25.04 -1.11
CA ASP A 205 -7.97 26.47 -1.22
C ASP A 205 -7.57 27.08 -2.59
N VAL A 206 -7.84 26.34 -3.68
CA VAL A 206 -7.58 26.68 -5.09
C VAL A 206 -8.61 25.99 -5.98
N ASP A 207 -9.16 26.72 -6.97
CA ASP A 207 -10.04 26.14 -8.00
C ASP A 207 -9.24 25.19 -8.93
N SER A 208 -9.54 23.90 -8.82
CA SER A 208 -8.92 22.83 -9.61
C SER A 208 -9.74 22.47 -10.85
N ALA A 209 -9.06 22.05 -11.92
CA ALA A 209 -9.70 21.47 -13.10
C ALA A 209 -10.18 20.01 -12.89
N PHE A 210 -9.81 19.37 -11.77
CA PHE A 210 -10.15 17.99 -11.45
C PHE A 210 -11.20 17.91 -10.34
N PRO A 211 -12.07 16.88 -10.36
CA PRO A 211 -13.02 16.66 -9.27
C PRO A 211 -12.28 16.40 -7.96
N LEU A 212 -12.80 17.03 -6.90
CA LEU A 212 -12.25 17.03 -5.54
C LEU A 212 -13.05 16.15 -4.57
N SER A 213 -14.16 15.57 -5.04
CA SER A 213 -14.98 14.66 -4.25
C SER A 213 -15.45 13.52 -5.14
N THR A 214 -15.52 12.31 -4.60
CA THR A 214 -16.02 11.14 -5.34
C THR A 214 -16.71 10.17 -4.41
N THR A 215 -17.73 9.49 -4.93
CA THR A 215 -18.47 8.44 -4.23
C THR A 215 -18.75 7.31 -5.21
N GLY A 216 -18.27 6.11 -4.94
CA GLY A 216 -18.37 5.05 -5.92
C GLY A 216 -18.30 3.64 -5.35
N VAL A 217 -18.19 2.71 -6.28
CA VAL A 217 -18.04 1.28 -6.02
C VAL A 217 -16.86 0.72 -6.80
N GLY A 218 -16.07 -0.12 -6.14
CA GLY A 218 -15.00 -0.90 -6.72
C GLY A 218 -15.32 -2.38 -6.69
N PHE A 219 -14.87 -3.11 -7.70
CA PHE A 219 -14.89 -4.57 -7.75
C PHE A 219 -13.49 -5.08 -8.09
N SER A 220 -12.99 -6.04 -7.34
CA SER A 220 -11.71 -6.70 -7.65
C SER A 220 -11.82 -8.21 -7.50
N PHE A 221 -11.12 -8.92 -8.40
CA PHE A 221 -10.85 -10.34 -8.27
C PHE A 221 -9.37 -10.53 -7.98
N LYS A 222 -9.06 -11.06 -6.80
CA LYS A 222 -7.70 -11.33 -6.38
C LYS A 222 -7.46 -12.83 -6.28
N TYR A 223 -6.35 -13.29 -6.85
CA TYR A 223 -5.82 -14.63 -6.65
C TYR A 223 -4.45 -14.52 -5.97
N ASP A 224 -4.42 -14.84 -4.67
CA ASP A 224 -3.20 -14.87 -3.87
C ASP A 224 -2.71 -16.31 -3.78
N ASN A 225 -1.65 -16.61 -4.52
CA ASN A 225 -0.99 -17.91 -4.56
C ASN A 225 0.41 -17.84 -3.93
N THR A 226 0.58 -17.03 -2.89
CA THR A 226 1.85 -16.93 -2.17
C THR A 226 1.90 -17.88 -0.98
N ASP A 227 3.09 -18.38 -0.65
CA ASP A 227 3.27 -19.26 0.52
C ASP A 227 2.87 -18.59 1.83
N PHE A 228 3.29 -17.34 2.01
CA PHE A 228 2.98 -16.53 3.18
C PHE A 228 2.77 -15.07 2.78
N PRO A 229 1.54 -14.56 2.75
CA PRO A 229 1.35 -13.27 2.10
C PRO A 229 1.87 -12.05 2.88
N ILE A 230 2.22 -12.20 4.17
CA ILE A 230 2.89 -11.14 4.94
C ILE A 230 4.35 -10.99 4.51
N ASN A 231 5.09 -12.08 4.31
CA ASN A 231 6.41 -12.03 3.67
C ASN A 231 6.53 -13.13 2.59
N PRO A 232 6.01 -12.89 1.37
CA PRO A 232 6.02 -13.92 0.33
C PRO A 232 7.45 -14.34 -0.03
N SER A 233 7.75 -15.63 0.06
CA SER A 233 9.02 -16.19 -0.43
C SER A 233 8.87 -16.82 -1.81
N VAL A 234 7.70 -17.39 -2.09
CA VAL A 234 7.39 -18.06 -3.34
C VAL A 234 5.93 -17.84 -3.72
N GLY A 235 5.64 -17.97 -5.01
CA GLY A 235 4.28 -17.92 -5.52
C GLY A 235 4.00 -16.66 -6.32
N SER A 236 2.74 -16.26 -6.38
CA SER A 236 2.31 -15.12 -7.21
C SER A 236 1.00 -14.53 -6.71
N ILE A 237 0.78 -13.26 -7.04
CA ILE A 237 -0.49 -12.58 -6.82
C ILE A 237 -1.00 -12.07 -8.17
N VAL A 238 -2.29 -12.26 -8.44
CA VAL A 238 -3.00 -11.60 -9.54
C VAL A 238 -4.11 -10.77 -8.93
N ASP A 239 -4.25 -9.51 -9.33
CA ASP A 239 -5.39 -8.66 -8.97
C ASP A 239 -5.93 -7.98 -10.23
N VAL A 240 -7.25 -8.03 -10.40
CA VAL A 240 -7.94 -7.38 -11.52
C VAL A 240 -9.10 -6.59 -10.95
N GLY A 241 -9.07 -5.27 -11.17
CA GLY A 241 -10.00 -4.34 -10.56
C GLY A 241 -10.72 -3.45 -11.56
N ILE A 242 -11.92 -3.01 -11.18
CA ILE A 242 -12.61 -1.88 -11.79
C ILE A 242 -13.20 -1.00 -10.69
N LYS A 243 -13.03 0.32 -10.82
CA LYS A 243 -13.67 1.33 -9.97
C LYS A 243 -14.62 2.16 -10.81
N TYR A 244 -15.74 2.57 -10.23
CA TYR A 244 -16.78 3.33 -10.92
C TYR A 244 -17.48 4.30 -9.97
N ASP A 245 -17.53 5.57 -10.36
CA ASP A 245 -18.41 6.59 -9.77
C ASP A 245 -19.56 6.88 -10.74
N PRO A 246 -20.82 6.66 -10.34
CA PRO A 246 -21.99 6.93 -11.17
C PRO A 246 -22.37 8.42 -11.29
N GLY A 247 -21.56 9.33 -10.75
CA GLY A 247 -21.79 10.78 -10.77
C GLY A 247 -22.70 11.25 -9.64
N PHE A 248 -22.49 10.77 -8.41
CA PHE A 248 -23.22 11.29 -7.26
C PHE A 248 -22.80 12.75 -6.96
N ASN A 249 -23.71 13.57 -6.41
CA ASN A 249 -23.48 14.97 -6.05
C ASN A 249 -23.03 15.87 -7.24
N ASP A 250 -23.65 15.68 -8.41
CA ASP A 250 -23.36 16.42 -9.64
C ASP A 250 -21.94 16.22 -10.22
N ASN A 251 -21.24 15.19 -9.75
CA ASN A 251 -19.97 14.77 -10.34
C ASN A 251 -20.15 14.14 -11.73
N GLU A 252 -19.12 14.21 -12.55
CA GLU A 252 -19.06 13.44 -13.79
C GLU A 252 -18.85 11.94 -13.50
N LYS A 253 -19.37 11.11 -14.40
CA LYS A 253 -19.24 9.65 -14.31
C LYS A 253 -17.87 9.24 -14.76
N TRP A 254 -17.19 8.41 -13.97
CA TRP A 254 -15.89 7.90 -14.35
C TRP A 254 -15.72 6.43 -14.00
N SER A 255 -14.83 5.75 -14.74
CA SER A 255 -14.39 4.40 -14.41
C SER A 255 -12.92 4.17 -14.74
N VAL A 256 -12.26 3.37 -13.91
CA VAL A 256 -10.86 2.97 -14.07
C VAL A 256 -10.78 1.46 -13.96
N ALA A 257 -10.08 0.82 -14.90
CA ALA A 257 -9.73 -0.60 -14.82
C ALA A 257 -8.24 -0.75 -14.51
N GLU A 258 -7.91 -1.74 -13.69
CA GLU A 258 -6.54 -2.03 -13.27
C GLU A 258 -6.24 -3.53 -13.29
N PHE A 259 -4.96 -3.83 -13.54
CA PHE A 259 -4.40 -5.17 -13.49
C PHE A 259 -3.06 -5.14 -12.77
N GLU A 260 -2.87 -6.05 -11.83
CA GLU A 260 -1.61 -6.24 -11.12
C GLU A 260 -1.18 -7.71 -11.10
N PHE A 261 0.11 -7.94 -11.34
CA PHE A 261 0.73 -9.25 -11.23
C PHE A 261 2.02 -9.15 -10.41
N SER A 262 2.12 -9.95 -9.35
CA SER A 262 3.35 -10.12 -8.58
C SER A 262 3.86 -11.55 -8.64
N LYS A 263 5.18 -11.73 -8.67
CA LYS A 263 5.84 -13.05 -8.69
C LYS A 263 7.02 -13.08 -7.73
N PHE A 264 7.11 -14.14 -6.93
CA PHE A 264 8.15 -14.33 -5.92
C PHE A 264 8.93 -15.62 -6.21
N PHE A 265 10.25 -15.53 -6.13
CA PHE A 265 11.18 -16.63 -6.32
C PHE A 265 12.09 -16.75 -5.10
N ASN A 266 11.94 -17.84 -4.36
CA ASN A 266 12.79 -18.17 -3.23
C ASN A 266 14.13 -18.68 -3.77
N LEU A 267 15.22 -18.00 -3.42
CA LEU A 267 16.59 -18.36 -3.79
C LEU A 267 17.28 -19.25 -2.73
N GLY A 268 16.58 -19.54 -1.63
CA GLY A 268 17.06 -20.36 -0.52
C GLY A 268 17.90 -19.57 0.49
N SER A 269 18.62 -20.31 1.31
CA SER A 269 19.57 -19.77 2.29
C SER A 269 20.99 -19.73 1.72
N GLY A 270 21.83 -18.88 2.31
CA GLY A 270 23.24 -18.73 1.94
C GLY A 270 24.18 -18.75 3.15
N PRO A 271 25.48 -18.52 2.95
CA PRO A 271 26.44 -18.43 4.05
C PRO A 271 26.10 -17.33 5.07
N PHE A 272 25.49 -16.23 4.62
CA PHE A 272 25.18 -15.05 5.43
C PHE A 272 23.68 -14.70 5.48
N SER A 273 22.82 -15.49 4.85
CA SER A 273 21.38 -15.23 4.77
C SER A 273 20.57 -16.46 5.13
N GLU A 274 19.53 -16.28 5.93
CA GLU A 274 18.52 -17.31 6.23
C GLU A 274 17.56 -17.52 5.06
N GLN A 275 17.18 -16.44 4.37
CA GLN A 275 16.28 -16.49 3.22
C GLN A 275 16.57 -15.35 2.24
N GLN A 276 16.56 -15.67 0.95
CA GLN A 276 16.72 -14.73 -0.15
C GLN A 276 15.55 -14.84 -1.13
N VAL A 277 15.02 -13.70 -1.58
CA VAL A 277 13.84 -13.67 -2.49
C VAL A 277 14.07 -12.67 -3.60
N LEU A 278 13.72 -13.05 -4.83
CA LEU A 278 13.49 -12.10 -5.93
C LEU A 278 11.98 -11.91 -6.10
N ALA A 279 11.53 -10.67 -5.99
CA ALA A 279 10.15 -10.26 -6.19
C ALA A 279 10.04 -9.37 -7.42
N PHE A 280 9.03 -9.61 -8.24
CA PHE A 280 8.72 -8.81 -9.42
C PHE A 280 7.26 -8.35 -9.36
N ASN A 281 7.00 -7.10 -9.75
CA ASN A 281 5.66 -6.56 -9.92
C ASN A 281 5.47 -6.03 -11.34
N ALA A 282 4.27 -6.19 -11.89
CA ALA A 282 3.80 -5.50 -13.07
C ALA A 282 2.40 -4.98 -12.79
N TRP A 283 2.18 -3.69 -13.01
CA TRP A 283 0.88 -3.04 -12.85
C TRP A 283 0.55 -2.21 -14.08
N THR A 284 -0.73 -2.17 -14.44
CA THR A 284 -1.25 -1.25 -15.45
C THR A 284 -2.66 -0.85 -15.11
N ALA A 285 -3.03 0.37 -15.47
CA ALA A 285 -4.38 0.86 -15.35
C ALA A 285 -4.74 1.77 -16.52
N THR A 286 -6.04 1.92 -16.76
CA THR A 286 -6.60 2.82 -17.75
C THR A 286 -7.95 3.36 -17.29
N THR A 287 -8.17 4.65 -17.50
CA THR A 287 -9.49 5.27 -17.45
C THR A 287 -10.30 4.77 -18.65
N LEU A 288 -11.56 4.42 -18.42
CA LEU A 288 -12.49 3.90 -19.44
C LEU A 288 -13.57 4.92 -19.83
N SER A 289 -13.68 6.01 -19.07
CA SER A 289 -14.62 7.12 -19.27
C SER A 289 -13.97 8.30 -19.97
N ASP A 290 -14.78 9.13 -20.63
CA ASP A 290 -14.29 10.37 -21.24
C ASP A 290 -14.03 11.50 -20.22
N ALA A 291 -14.66 11.43 -19.04
CA ALA A 291 -14.53 12.42 -17.98
C ALA A 291 -13.23 12.20 -17.18
N PRO A 292 -12.56 13.29 -16.75
CA PRO A 292 -11.36 13.19 -15.91
C PRO A 292 -11.71 12.57 -14.56
N THR A 293 -10.96 11.54 -14.19
CA THR A 293 -11.05 10.93 -12.85
C THR A 293 -10.41 11.86 -11.81
N PRO A 294 -10.89 11.88 -10.55
CA PRO A 294 -10.13 12.49 -9.47
C PRO A 294 -8.72 11.90 -9.45
N HIS A 295 -7.67 12.72 -9.54
CA HIS A 295 -6.28 12.25 -9.64
C HIS A 295 -5.93 11.18 -8.59
N TYR A 296 -6.42 11.31 -7.36
CA TYR A 296 -6.18 10.35 -6.27
C TYR A 296 -6.93 8.99 -6.39
N TYR A 297 -7.95 8.88 -7.26
CA TYR A 297 -8.60 7.60 -7.64
C TYR A 297 -8.33 7.18 -9.10
N GLY A 298 -7.70 8.06 -9.87
CA GLY A 298 -7.33 7.87 -11.26
C GLY A 298 -6.08 7.03 -11.44
N VAL A 299 -5.50 7.12 -12.63
CA VAL A 299 -4.30 6.37 -13.00
C VAL A 299 -3.06 7.19 -12.66
N THR A 300 -2.36 6.81 -11.59
CA THR A 300 -1.23 7.58 -11.06
C THR A 300 0.01 6.76 -10.74
N LEU A 301 1.16 7.42 -10.77
CA LEU A 301 2.45 6.93 -10.29
C LEU A 301 3.07 7.99 -9.36
N GLY A 302 3.81 7.51 -8.35
CA GLY A 302 4.42 8.35 -7.32
C GLY A 302 3.72 8.17 -5.98
N GLY A 303 4.51 8.15 -4.91
CA GLY A 303 4.04 7.91 -3.55
C GLY A 303 4.35 6.51 -3.03
N LEU A 304 3.52 6.02 -2.11
CA LEU A 304 3.85 4.86 -1.27
C LEU A 304 3.97 3.54 -2.05
N TYR A 305 3.05 3.32 -2.99
CA TYR A 305 2.81 2.00 -3.57
C TYR A 305 3.58 1.76 -4.87
N ARG A 306 3.89 2.81 -5.62
CA ARG A 306 4.54 2.75 -6.94
C ARG A 306 5.34 4.01 -7.17
N MET A 307 6.55 3.85 -7.70
CA MET A 307 7.49 4.93 -7.98
C MET A 307 7.85 5.71 -6.69
N ARG A 308 8.35 4.98 -5.69
CA ARG A 308 8.51 5.47 -4.30
C ARG A 308 9.39 6.69 -4.15
N ALA A 309 10.31 6.98 -5.07
CA ALA A 309 11.13 8.18 -4.97
C ALA A 309 10.41 9.46 -5.42
N TYR A 310 9.28 9.31 -6.09
CA TYR A 310 8.49 10.44 -6.58
C TYR A 310 7.37 10.79 -5.57
N PRO A 311 7.01 12.07 -5.44
CA PRO A 311 5.91 12.51 -4.58
C PRO A 311 4.58 11.80 -4.91
N ILE A 312 3.66 11.76 -3.93
CA ILE A 312 2.32 11.18 -4.11
C ILE A 312 1.64 11.84 -5.31
N GLU A 313 1.11 11.02 -6.22
CA GLU A 313 0.39 11.47 -7.43
C GLU A 313 1.22 12.38 -8.35
N ARG A 314 2.56 12.26 -8.30
CA ARG A 314 3.48 13.07 -9.11
C ARG A 314 3.22 12.93 -10.60
N PHE A 315 2.89 11.71 -11.06
CA PHE A 315 2.50 11.46 -12.43
C PHE A 315 1.07 10.94 -12.50
N HIS A 316 0.25 11.53 -13.36
CA HIS A 316 -1.12 11.08 -13.61
C HIS A 316 -1.51 11.36 -15.07
N ASP A 317 -2.32 10.47 -15.62
CA ASP A 317 -2.87 10.56 -16.98
C ASP A 317 -4.00 9.53 -17.12
N ASP A 318 -4.52 9.29 -18.33
CA ASP A 318 -5.59 8.30 -18.56
C ASP A 318 -5.12 6.85 -18.57
N SER A 319 -3.81 6.60 -18.67
CA SER A 319 -3.26 5.24 -18.70
C SER A 319 -1.87 5.19 -18.09
N ALA A 320 -1.49 4.04 -17.54
CA ALA A 320 -0.15 3.85 -17.00
C ALA A 320 0.32 2.40 -17.09
N ILE A 321 1.64 2.26 -17.04
CA ILE A 321 2.31 1.00 -16.82
C ILE A 321 3.44 1.18 -15.80
N TYR A 322 3.65 0.15 -15.00
CA TYR A 322 4.65 0.13 -13.94
C TYR A 322 5.22 -1.28 -13.80
N TYR A 323 6.50 -1.34 -13.51
CA TYR A 323 7.22 -2.54 -13.17
C TYR A 323 8.13 -2.30 -11.98
N SER A 324 8.31 -3.32 -11.15
CA SER A 324 9.37 -3.32 -10.13
C SER A 324 10.07 -4.66 -10.04
N ALA A 325 11.32 -4.58 -9.61
CA ALA A 325 12.11 -5.73 -9.20
C ALA A 325 12.72 -5.44 -7.84
N GLU A 326 12.65 -6.41 -6.94
CA GLU A 326 13.18 -6.29 -5.59
C GLU A 326 13.92 -7.56 -5.17
N PHE A 327 15.13 -7.40 -4.67
CA PHE A 327 15.90 -8.46 -4.04
C PHE A 327 15.85 -8.29 -2.53
N ARG A 328 15.38 -9.31 -1.82
CA ARG A 328 15.23 -9.35 -0.36
C ARG A 328 16.21 -10.35 0.24
N THR A 329 16.79 -10.01 1.38
CA THR A 329 17.64 -10.93 2.14
C THR A 329 17.42 -10.76 3.64
N ILE A 330 17.07 -11.86 4.30
CA ILE A 330 17.05 -11.98 5.76
C ILE A 330 18.44 -12.46 6.19
N PRO A 331 19.25 -11.67 6.91
CA PRO A 331 20.59 -12.08 7.33
C PRO A 331 20.55 -13.05 8.51
N LYS A 332 21.58 -13.90 8.66
CA LYS A 332 21.73 -14.80 9.83
C LYS A 332 22.12 -14.09 11.14
N SER A 333 22.17 -12.76 11.12
CA SER A 333 22.68 -11.97 12.24
C SER A 333 21.56 -11.52 13.15
N ASP A 334 21.71 -11.73 14.46
CA ASP A 334 20.78 -11.26 15.50
C ASP A 334 20.99 -9.79 15.90
N LEU A 335 21.59 -8.96 15.04
CA LEU A 335 22.03 -7.60 15.40
C LEU A 335 20.90 -6.72 15.96
N LEU A 336 19.70 -6.78 15.37
CA LEU A 336 18.54 -6.00 15.84
C LEU A 336 17.80 -6.63 17.02
N ARG A 337 17.91 -7.95 17.23
CA ARG A 337 17.26 -8.65 18.36
C ARG A 337 17.85 -8.24 19.72
N ASN A 338 19.12 -7.83 19.75
CA ASN A 338 19.86 -7.51 20.98
C ASN A 338 19.76 -6.03 21.42
N ILE A 339 18.93 -5.22 20.76
CA ILE A 339 18.77 -3.80 21.07
C ILE A 339 17.73 -3.65 22.19
N THR A 340 18.19 -3.44 23.43
CA THR A 340 17.37 -3.41 24.65
C THR A 340 16.23 -2.40 24.65
N PHE A 341 16.38 -1.24 23.98
CA PHE A 341 15.27 -0.27 23.91
C PHE A 341 14.15 -0.68 22.93
N LEU A 342 14.35 -1.72 22.10
CA LEU A 342 13.37 -2.24 21.14
C LEU A 342 12.68 -3.53 21.63
N GLU A 343 12.93 -3.97 22.87
CA GLU A 343 12.30 -5.17 23.44
C GLU A 343 10.76 -5.13 23.38
N PHE A 344 10.17 -3.93 23.47
CA PHE A 344 8.72 -3.73 23.37
C PHE A 344 8.14 -4.10 21.99
N ALA A 345 8.97 -4.15 20.95
CA ALA A 345 8.55 -4.43 19.57
C ALA A 345 8.56 -5.92 19.22
N ASN A 346 9.07 -6.80 20.11
CA ASN A 346 9.19 -8.24 19.89
C ASN A 346 9.75 -8.58 18.49
N LEU A 347 10.96 -8.07 18.21
CA LEU A 347 11.61 -8.21 16.91
C LEU A 347 12.06 -9.66 16.66
N GLU A 348 11.51 -10.27 15.62
CA GLU A 348 11.81 -11.66 15.24
C GLU A 348 12.93 -11.74 14.22
N TRP A 349 12.95 -10.90 13.19
CA TRP A 349 14.06 -10.82 12.26
C TRP A 349 14.10 -9.45 11.58
N TRP A 350 15.19 -9.21 10.85
CA TRP A 350 15.33 -8.04 10.01
C TRP A 350 15.71 -8.45 8.58
N GLU A 351 15.27 -7.66 7.61
CA GLU A 351 15.47 -7.91 6.18
C GLU A 351 15.98 -6.62 5.53
N ILE A 352 16.90 -6.77 4.58
CA ILE A 352 17.26 -5.70 3.65
C ILE A 352 16.63 -6.06 2.31
N ALA A 353 15.97 -5.10 1.68
CA ALA A 353 15.59 -5.18 0.28
C ALA A 353 16.27 -4.08 -0.55
N ILE A 354 16.68 -4.41 -1.77
CA ILE A 354 17.08 -3.44 -2.78
C ILE A 354 16.05 -3.52 -3.89
N PHE A 355 15.50 -2.38 -4.29
CA PHE A 355 14.46 -2.33 -5.30
C PHE A 355 14.80 -1.35 -6.43
N TYR A 356 14.25 -1.64 -7.60
CA TYR A 356 14.27 -0.78 -8.77
C TYR A 356 12.87 -0.72 -9.36
N GLU A 357 12.40 0.48 -9.69
CA GLU A 357 11.07 0.75 -10.19
C GLU A 357 11.16 1.52 -11.50
N ILE A 358 10.22 1.23 -12.41
CA ILE A 358 10.12 1.89 -13.70
C ILE A 358 8.66 1.99 -14.12
N GLY A 359 8.24 3.16 -14.59
CA GLY A 359 6.85 3.40 -14.96
C GLY A 359 6.65 4.61 -15.84
N ARG A 360 5.47 4.69 -16.46
CA ARG A 360 5.03 5.81 -17.28
C ARG A 360 3.52 5.97 -17.21
N VAL A 361 3.06 7.22 -17.23
CA VAL A 361 1.68 7.60 -17.54
C VAL A 361 1.56 8.08 -18.99
N ALA A 362 0.40 7.93 -19.62
CA ALA A 362 0.14 8.37 -20.98
C ALA A 362 -1.37 8.65 -21.22
N PRO A 363 -1.72 9.48 -22.22
CA PRO A 363 -3.12 9.82 -22.52
C PRO A 363 -3.95 8.67 -23.06
N VAL A 364 -3.31 7.61 -23.55
CA VAL A 364 -3.99 6.42 -24.11
C VAL A 364 -3.20 5.19 -23.75
N TRP A 365 -3.92 4.07 -23.53
CA TRP A 365 -3.29 2.77 -23.37
C TRP A 365 -2.66 2.32 -24.69
N ASN A 366 -1.39 2.67 -24.88
CA ASN A 366 -0.60 2.33 -26.05
C ASN A 366 0.76 1.78 -25.62
N LEU A 367 1.02 0.50 -25.90
CA LEU A 367 2.24 -0.17 -25.45
C LEU A 367 3.53 0.53 -25.91
N LYS A 368 3.56 1.11 -27.12
CA LYS A 368 4.76 1.80 -27.62
C LYS A 368 5.02 3.07 -26.83
N GLU A 369 3.97 3.86 -26.56
CA GLU A 369 4.08 5.09 -25.79
C GLU A 369 4.42 4.80 -24.33
N LEU A 370 3.70 3.86 -23.70
CA LEU A 370 3.91 3.43 -22.32
C LEU A 370 5.31 2.85 -22.04
N HIS A 371 6.01 2.35 -23.06
CA HIS A 371 7.40 1.88 -22.96
C HIS A 371 8.43 2.86 -23.53
N SER A 372 8.07 4.14 -23.68
CA SER A 372 8.98 5.20 -24.12
C SER A 372 9.19 6.23 -23.01
N SER A 373 10.41 6.74 -22.85
CA SER A 373 10.73 7.78 -21.85
C SER A 373 10.14 7.50 -20.45
N MET A 374 10.26 6.25 -19.98
CA MET A 374 9.77 5.84 -18.67
C MET A 374 10.59 6.51 -17.57
N LYS A 375 9.93 6.81 -16.45
CA LYS A 375 10.55 7.30 -15.22
C LYS A 375 11.06 6.12 -14.41
N THR A 376 12.13 6.33 -13.67
CA THR A 376 12.78 5.25 -12.90
C THR A 376 13.19 5.72 -11.52
N ASP A 377 13.16 4.82 -10.56
CA ASP A 377 13.81 5.03 -9.28
C ASP A 377 14.49 3.77 -8.74
N ILE A 378 15.35 3.96 -7.75
CA ILE A 378 16.06 2.89 -7.05
C ILE A 378 16.02 3.17 -5.55
N GLY A 379 15.99 2.11 -4.75
CA GLY A 379 16.02 2.30 -3.31
C GLY A 379 16.41 1.07 -2.50
N VAL A 380 16.46 1.29 -1.19
CA VAL A 380 16.76 0.29 -0.17
C VAL A 380 15.67 0.32 0.89
N SER A 381 15.18 -0.85 1.27
CA SER A 381 14.19 -1.04 2.33
C SER A 381 14.83 -1.76 3.50
N LEU A 382 14.72 -1.21 4.70
CA LEU A 382 14.96 -1.95 5.95
C LEU A 382 13.61 -2.45 6.46
N ARG A 383 13.49 -3.75 6.70
CA ARG A 383 12.26 -4.34 7.22
C ARG A 383 12.51 -5.11 8.49
N ILE A 384 11.47 -5.17 9.31
CA ILE A 384 11.44 -5.92 10.56
C ILE A 384 10.16 -6.73 10.62
N MET A 385 10.25 -7.96 11.13
CA MET A 385 9.09 -8.72 11.59
C MET A 385 8.92 -8.44 13.08
N ALA A 386 7.79 -7.85 13.43
CA ALA A 386 7.44 -7.42 14.77
C ALA A 386 5.98 -7.80 15.02
N ASN A 387 5.72 -8.52 16.12
CA ASN A 387 4.37 -8.97 16.48
C ASN A 387 3.63 -9.68 15.33
N ASN A 388 4.33 -10.56 14.60
CA ASN A 388 3.80 -11.31 13.45
C ASN A 388 3.37 -10.47 12.23
N ASP A 389 3.80 -9.21 12.14
CA ASP A 389 3.58 -8.35 10.98
C ASP A 389 4.87 -7.61 10.58
N ILE A 390 4.88 -6.97 9.41
CA ILE A 390 6.05 -6.29 8.87
C ILE A 390 5.99 -4.78 9.08
N GLY A 391 7.05 -4.24 9.67
CA GLY A 391 7.40 -2.81 9.58
C GLY A 391 8.48 -2.58 8.52
N ARG A 392 8.38 -1.46 7.77
CA ARG A 392 9.32 -1.09 6.70
C ARG A 392 9.75 0.35 6.80
N LEU A 393 11.03 0.60 6.53
CA LEU A 393 11.61 1.91 6.30
C LEU A 393 12.28 1.90 4.92
N ASP A 394 11.64 2.53 3.94
CA ASP A 394 12.10 2.58 2.55
C ASP A 394 12.79 3.91 2.28
N PHE A 395 13.98 3.85 1.66
CA PHE A 395 14.73 5.00 1.16
C PHE A 395 14.80 4.87 -0.35
N ALA A 396 14.29 5.86 -1.09
CA ALA A 396 14.21 5.84 -2.54
C ALA A 396 14.83 7.10 -3.15
N TRP A 397 15.45 6.95 -4.31
CA TRP A 397 16.10 8.04 -5.06
C TRP A 397 15.72 7.99 -6.54
N SER A 398 15.41 9.15 -7.10
CA SER A 398 15.13 9.36 -8.52
C SER A 398 15.94 10.53 -9.08
N GLU A 399 15.69 10.87 -10.35
CA GLU A 399 16.24 12.08 -10.97
C GLU A 399 15.62 13.37 -10.41
N GLU A 400 14.41 13.31 -9.85
CA GLU A 400 13.69 14.50 -9.35
C GLU A 400 13.88 14.72 -7.86
N ASP A 401 13.79 13.65 -7.06
CA ASP A 401 13.82 13.75 -5.59
C ASP A 401 14.25 12.45 -4.89
N ALA A 402 14.35 12.52 -3.56
CA ALA A 402 14.47 11.38 -2.67
C ALA A 402 13.32 11.32 -1.66
N ALA A 403 12.89 10.12 -1.31
CA ALA A 403 11.78 9.92 -0.38
C ALA A 403 12.12 8.90 0.70
N ILE A 404 11.52 9.08 1.88
CA ILE A 404 11.58 8.11 2.97
C ILE A 404 10.17 7.74 3.41
N TRP A 405 9.86 6.45 3.37
CA TRP A 405 8.55 5.93 3.76
C TRP A 405 8.68 5.02 4.97
N LEU A 406 7.85 5.26 5.98
CA LEU A 406 7.68 4.35 7.10
C LEU A 406 6.29 3.70 7.00
N MET A 407 6.29 2.37 6.84
CA MET A 407 5.09 1.57 6.60
C MET A 407 4.96 0.45 7.64
N TYR A 408 3.73 0.06 7.94
CA TYR A 408 3.41 -1.11 8.75
C TYR A 408 2.29 -1.90 8.07
N GLY A 409 2.42 -3.23 7.99
CA GLY A 409 1.46 -4.11 7.32
C GLY A 409 1.52 -4.06 5.79
N HIS A 410 2.66 -3.66 5.20
CA HIS A 410 2.86 -3.60 3.75
C HIS A 410 3.93 -4.60 3.26
N PRO A 411 3.57 -5.73 2.64
CA PRO A 411 4.53 -6.81 2.33
C PRO A 411 5.35 -6.61 1.05
N PHE A 412 4.82 -5.90 0.06
CA PHE A 412 5.48 -5.66 -1.22
C PHE A 412 5.02 -4.33 -1.77
#